data_AF-A0A7C5L5H5-F1
#
_entry.id   AF-A0A7C5L5H5-F1
#
_cell.length_a   1.000
_cell.length_b   1.000
_cell.length_c   1.000
_cell.angle_alpha   90.00
_cell.angle_beta   90.00
_cell.angle_gamma   90.00
#
_symmetry.space_group_name_H-M   'P 1'
#
loop_
_entity.id
_entity.type
_entity.pdbx_description
1 polymer ?
#
loop_
_entity_poly.entity_id
_entity_poly.type
_entity_poly.pdbx_seq_one_letter_code
_entity_poly.pdbx_strand_id
1 'polypeptide(L)'
;MTKRSKQEARHSYLYPENHLHDTERRWFAVWVEVKCEKMAAELLAKKHIETYLPLQKKMRHYSRQRPRLVELPLIPGYVFVKIV
;
A
#
# COMPACT_ATOMS: atom_id res chain seq x y z
N MET A 1 -20.47 -12.63 -38.77
CA MET A 1 -20.57 -13.14 -37.39
C MET A 1 -19.20 -13.01 -36.72
N THR A 2 -19.16 -12.37 -35.57
CA THR A 2 -18.21 -11.29 -35.27
C THR A 2 -16.97 -11.75 -34.50
N LYS A 3 -15.80 -11.73 -35.15
CA LYS A 3 -14.49 -11.86 -34.49
C LYS A 3 -14.10 -10.51 -33.86
N ARG A 4 -14.65 -10.17 -32.69
CA ARG A 4 -14.34 -8.93 -31.95
C ARG A 4 -14.16 -9.19 -30.44
N SER A 5 -13.19 -10.01 -30.02
CA SER A 5 -12.95 -10.18 -28.57
C SER A 5 -11.50 -10.39 -28.14
N LYS A 6 -10.53 -10.44 -29.06
CA LYS A 6 -9.12 -10.76 -28.73
C LYS A 6 -8.14 -9.59 -28.83
N GLN A 7 -8.58 -8.43 -29.33
CA GLN A 7 -7.74 -7.23 -29.49
C GLN A 7 -7.88 -6.23 -28.32
N GLU A 8 -9.01 -6.21 -27.60
CA GLU A 8 -9.22 -5.28 -26.48
C GLU A 8 -8.38 -5.64 -25.25
N ALA A 9 -8.26 -6.94 -24.92
CA ALA A 9 -7.45 -7.40 -23.79
C ALA A 9 -5.93 -7.18 -23.96
N ARG A 10 -5.45 -6.85 -25.17
CA ARG A 10 -4.05 -6.51 -25.42
C ARG A 10 -3.77 -5.03 -25.24
N HIS A 11 -4.75 -4.17 -25.47
CA HIS A 11 -4.61 -2.71 -25.29
C HIS A 11 -4.65 -2.29 -23.82
N SER A 12 -5.36 -3.02 -22.95
CA SER A 12 -5.46 -2.72 -21.52
C SER A 12 -4.14 -2.86 -20.74
N TYR A 13 -3.17 -3.62 -21.25
CA TYR A 13 -1.83 -3.72 -20.64
C TYR A 13 -0.84 -2.66 -21.15
N LEU A 14 -1.17 -1.96 -22.23
CA LEU A 14 -0.27 -0.98 -22.85
C LEU A 14 -0.43 0.43 -22.28
N TYR A 15 -1.52 0.69 -21.55
CA TYR A 15 -1.77 1.95 -20.88
C TYR A 15 -2.20 1.66 -19.45
N PRO A 16 -1.45 2.13 -18.43
CA PRO A 16 -1.92 2.03 -17.06
C PRO A 16 -3.24 2.81 -16.95
N GLU A 17 -4.30 2.13 -16.56
CA GLU A 17 -5.58 2.78 -16.29
C GLU A 17 -5.38 3.80 -15.16
N ASN A 18 -5.72 5.05 -15.42
CA ASN A 18 -5.65 6.08 -14.40
C ASN A 18 -6.82 5.88 -13.44
N HIS A 19 -6.52 5.39 -12.25
CA HIS A 19 -7.53 5.19 -11.21
C HIS A 19 -7.80 6.44 -10.37
N LEU A 20 -7.18 7.59 -10.65
CA LEU A 20 -7.52 8.86 -10.00
C LEU A 20 -8.92 9.33 -10.42
N HIS A 21 -9.61 10.04 -9.54
CA HIS A 21 -10.94 10.57 -9.80
C HIS A 21 -11.02 11.99 -9.29
N ASP A 22 -11.61 12.91 -10.06
CA ASP A 22 -11.59 14.34 -9.72
C ASP A 22 -12.29 14.67 -8.39
N THR A 23 -13.25 13.85 -7.97
CA THR A 23 -14.10 14.11 -6.81
C THR A 23 -14.11 13.00 -5.76
N GLU A 24 -13.65 11.80 -6.10
CA GLU A 24 -13.79 10.63 -5.24
C GLU A 24 -12.44 10.15 -4.72
N ARG A 25 -12.29 10.19 -3.39
CA ARG A 25 -11.08 9.67 -2.75
C ARG A 25 -11.02 8.15 -2.88
N ARG A 26 -9.95 7.65 -3.50
CA ARG A 26 -9.67 6.21 -3.66
C ARG A 26 -8.45 5.80 -2.85
N TRP A 27 -8.40 4.53 -2.50
CA TRP A 27 -7.27 3.95 -1.79
C TRP A 27 -6.19 3.52 -2.75
N PHE A 28 -4.96 3.93 -2.48
CA PHE A 28 -3.77 3.59 -3.24
C PHE A 28 -2.74 2.97 -2.32
N ALA A 29 -2.03 1.97 -2.83
CA ALA A 29 -0.87 1.40 -2.15
C ALA A 29 0.38 2.13 -2.63
N VAL A 30 1.09 2.76 -1.70
CA VAL A 30 2.36 3.43 -1.95
C VAL A 30 3.48 2.51 -1.51
N TRP A 31 4.42 2.25 -2.40
CA TRP A 31 5.64 1.52 -2.05
C TRP A 31 6.57 2.43 -1.24
N VAL A 32 7.07 1.90 -0.13
CA VAL A 32 7.96 2.60 0.80
C VAL A 32 9.16 1.72 1.08
N GLU A 33 10.30 2.36 1.35
CA GLU A 33 11.49 1.65 1.80
C GLU A 33 11.22 0.87 3.10
N VAL A 34 11.78 -0.34 3.19
CA VAL A 34 11.56 -1.26 4.31
C VAL A 34 12.11 -0.63 5.60
N LYS A 35 11.33 -0.71 6.69
CA LYS A 35 11.56 -0.07 8.01
C LYS A 35 11.19 1.41 8.09
N CYS A 36 10.92 2.06 6.96
CA CYS A 36 10.48 3.45 6.92
C CYS A 36 8.94 3.58 6.93
N GLU A 37 8.19 2.48 7.00
CA GLU A 37 6.73 2.49 6.87
C GLU A 37 6.05 3.36 7.94
N LYS A 38 6.49 3.23 9.20
CA LYS A 38 5.97 4.03 10.32
C LYS A 38 6.25 5.52 10.13
N MET A 39 7.47 5.87 9.75
CA MET A 39 7.87 7.26 9.49
C MET A 39 7.10 7.84 8.30
N ALA A 40 6.93 7.07 7.21
CA ALA A 40 6.17 7.50 6.04
C ALA A 40 4.70 7.77 6.41
N ALA A 41 4.06 6.88 7.17
CA ALA A 41 2.70 7.08 7.66
C ALA A 41 2.58 8.37 8.51
N GLU A 42 3.53 8.63 9.41
CA GLU A 42 3.56 9.86 10.21
C GLU A 42 3.73 11.13 9.35
N LEU A 43 4.64 11.10 8.38
CA LEU A 43 4.87 12.23 7.47
C LEU A 43 3.65 12.52 6.60
N LEU A 44 2.95 11.48 6.14
CA LEU A 44 1.72 11.61 5.37
C LEU A 44 0.56 12.12 6.24
N ALA A 45 0.45 11.65 7.48
CA ALA A 45 -0.51 12.15 8.45
C ALA A 45 -0.29 13.64 8.75
N LYS A 46 0.98 14.09 8.86
CA LYS A 46 1.34 15.51 9.00
C LYS A 46 0.93 16.37 7.80
N LYS A 47 0.85 15.77 6.61
CA LYS A 47 0.34 16.41 5.39
C LYS A 47 -1.18 16.37 5.27
N HIS A 48 -1.89 15.93 6.32
CA HIS A 48 -3.35 15.76 6.33
C HIS A 48 -3.86 14.76 5.27
N ILE A 49 -3.02 13.80 4.87
CA ILE A 49 -3.42 12.71 3.99
C ILE A 49 -3.95 11.56 4.86
N GLU A 50 -5.14 11.06 4.53
CA GLU A 50 -5.69 9.85 5.15
C GLU A 50 -4.77 8.68 4.83
N THR A 51 -4.17 8.09 5.86
CA THR A 51 -3.25 6.96 5.72
C THR A 51 -3.64 5.79 6.59
N TYR A 52 -3.32 4.61 6.09
CA TYR A 52 -3.55 3.36 6.78
C TYR A 52 -2.29 2.49 6.66
N LEU A 53 -1.71 2.16 7.80
CA LEU A 53 -0.60 1.22 7.92
C LEU A 53 -1.08 0.04 8.77
N PRO A 54 -1.36 -1.13 8.18
CA PRO A 54 -1.77 -2.28 8.95
C PRO A 54 -0.58 -2.80 9.76
N LEU A 55 -0.64 -2.65 11.09
CA LEU A 55 0.37 -3.15 12.03
C LEU A 55 -0.16 -4.38 12.77
N GLN A 56 0.66 -5.43 12.83
CA GLN A 56 0.39 -6.64 13.60
C GLN A 56 1.40 -6.77 14.75
N LYS A 57 0.92 -7.24 15.90
CA LYS A 57 1.77 -7.54 17.06
C LYS A 57 2.26 -8.98 16.96
N LYS A 58 3.57 -9.18 16.93
CA LYS A 58 4.21 -10.49 16.84
C LYS A 58 5.22 -10.68 17.96
N MET A 59 5.21 -11.85 18.59
CA MET A 59 6.22 -12.21 19.58
C MET A 59 7.50 -12.64 18.85
N ARG A 60 8.59 -11.87 19.02
CA ARG A 60 9.92 -12.20 18.48
C ARG A 60 10.77 -12.80 19.60
N HIS A 61 11.25 -14.02 19.35
CA HIS A 61 12.25 -14.68 20.18
C HIS A 61 13.64 -14.35 19.64
N TYR A 62 14.52 -13.81 20.47
CA TYR A 62 15.91 -13.54 20.11
C TYR A 62 16.80 -14.51 20.86
N SER A 63 17.78 -15.12 20.18
CA SER A 63 18.63 -16.19 20.76
C SER A 63 19.28 -15.83 22.10
N ARG A 64 19.59 -14.55 22.34
CA ARG A 64 20.22 -14.04 23.58
C ARG A 64 19.31 -13.20 24.48
N GLN A 65 18.08 -12.89 24.07
CA GLN A 65 17.20 -11.98 24.82
C GLN A 65 15.83 -12.59 25.07
N ARG A 66 15.17 -12.15 26.14
CA ARG A 66 13.78 -12.55 26.42
C ARG A 66 12.86 -12.20 25.24
N PRO A 67 11.83 -13.01 24.95
CA PRO A 67 10.87 -12.73 23.90
C PRO A 67 10.25 -11.35 24.09
N ARG A 68 10.14 -10.58 23.01
CA ARG A 68 9.51 -9.25 23.03
C ARG A 68 8.35 -9.21 22.07
N LEU A 69 7.29 -8.52 22.47
CA LEU A 69 6.18 -8.19 21.58
C LEU A 69 6.63 -7.01 20.70
N VAL A 70 6.70 -7.24 19.39
CA VAL A 70 7.08 -6.22 18.40
C VAL A 70 5.92 -5.96 17.45
N GLU A 71 5.79 -4.72 17.02
CA GLU A 71 4.84 -4.34 15.97
C GLU A 71 5.54 -4.36 14.63
N LEU A 72 4.99 -5.14 13.70
CA LEU A 72 5.49 -5.27 12.34
C LEU A 72 4.37 -4.91 11.36
N PRO A 73 4.70 -4.33 10.20
CA PRO A 73 3.71 -4.14 9.14
C PRO A 73 3.16 -5.52 8.71
N LEU A 74 1.85 -5.58 8.52
CA LEU A 74 1.17 -6.76 7.98
C LEU A 74 1.59 -7.00 6.52
N ILE A 75 1.73 -5.91 5.77
CA ILE A 75 2.18 -5.88 4.38
C ILE A 75 3.44 -5.01 4.35
N PRO A 76 4.64 -5.61 4.45
CA PRO A 76 5.89 -4.86 4.49
C PRO A 76 6.14 -4.05 3.21
N GLY A 77 6.74 -2.86 3.35
CA GLY A 77 7.06 -2.00 2.21
C GLY A 77 5.87 -1.31 1.55
N TYR A 78 4.66 -1.38 2.12
CA TYR A 78 3.49 -0.68 1.60
C TYR A 78 2.79 0.15 2.68
N VAL A 79 2.38 1.36 2.29
CA VAL A 79 1.48 2.22 3.07
C VAL A 79 0.26 2.52 2.20
N PHE A 80 -0.93 2.43 2.78
CA PHE A 80 -2.15 2.77 2.07
C PHE A 80 -2.48 4.24 2.30
N VAL A 81 -2.81 4.95 1.24
CA VAL A 81 -3.21 6.36 1.28
C VAL A 81 -4.53 6.53 0.57
N LYS A 82 -5.35 7.46 1.04
CA LYS A 82 -6.61 7.80 0.40
C LYS A 82 -6.50 9.19 -0.22
N ILE A 83 -6.49 9.25 -1.55
CA ILE A 83 -6.31 10.49 -2.31
C ILE A 83 -7.35 10.60 -3.42
N VAL A 84 -7.64 11.83 -3.83
CA VAL A 84 -8.38 12.19 -5.04
C VAL A 84 -7.38 12.35 -6.17
#